data_AF-A0A5D3E5W1-F1
#
_entry.id   AF-A0A5D3E5W1-F1
#
_cell.length_a   1.000
_cell.length_b   1.000
_cell.length_c   1.000
_cell.angle_alpha   90.00
_cell.angle_beta   90.00
_cell.angle_gamma   90.00
#
_symmetry.space_group_name_H-M   'P 1'
#
loop_
_entity.id
_entity.type
_entity.pdbx_description
1 polymer ?
#
loop_
_entity_poly.entity_id
_entity_poly.type
_entity_poly.pdbx_seq_one_letter_code
_entity_poly.pdbx_strand_id
1 'polypeptide(L)'
;MGQLETKDVGEIRSIRNSTLVGRFLTIKQEATVEKYRNRFDKLLAPVAFLQIVLLEEMFMNGLSPWLKSEVETLEPLGWPKL
;
A
#
# COMPACT_ATOMS: atom_id res chain seq x y z
N MET A 1 11.14 14.20 38.05
CA MET A 1 11.53 13.31 36.93
C MET A 1 10.34 12.40 36.66
N GLY A 2 9.60 12.39 35.56
CA GLY A 2 9.63 13.08 34.29
C GLY A 2 8.52 12.38 33.50
N GLN A 3 7.28 12.84 33.62
CA GLN A 3 6.14 12.31 32.86
C GLN A 3 6.00 13.16 31.59
N LEU A 4 6.85 12.90 30.61
CA LEU A 4 6.91 13.64 29.35
C LEU A 4 7.38 12.73 28.21
N GLU A 5 7.04 11.44 28.22
CA GLU A 5 7.63 10.47 27.26
C GLU A 5 6.62 9.57 26.52
N THR A 6 5.30 9.79 26.66
CA THR A 6 4.30 8.91 26.00
C THR A 6 3.34 9.63 25.06
N LYS A 7 3.24 10.96 25.13
CA LYS A 7 2.31 11.74 24.27
C LYS A 7 2.87 11.96 22.85
N ASP A 8 4.19 12.00 22.69
CA ASP A 8 4.87 12.32 21.43
C ASP A 8 4.99 11.13 20.46
N VAL A 9 5.27 9.93 20.96
CA VAL A 9 5.59 8.76 20.11
C VAL A 9 4.36 8.26 19.32
N GLY A 10 3.16 8.43 19.88
CA GLY A 10 1.90 8.09 19.20
C GLY A 10 1.62 9.01 18.01
N GLU A 11 1.76 10.32 18.21
CA GLU A 11 1.54 11.34 17.19
C GLU A 11 2.58 11.25 16.07
N ILE A 12 3.86 11.07 16.42
CA ILE A 12 4.95 10.88 15.44
C ILE A 12 4.70 9.63 14.58
N ARG A 13 4.24 8.52 15.16
CA ARG A 13 3.87 7.32 14.39
C ARG A 13 2.67 7.56 13.50
N SER A 14 1.64 8.25 13.99
CA SER A 14 0.45 8.59 13.20
C SER A 14 0.80 9.46 11.99
N ILE A 15 1.58 10.52 12.19
CA ILE A 15 2.04 11.45 11.13
C ILE A 15 2.93 10.71 10.11
N ARG A 16 3.82 9.83 10.59
CA ARG A 16 4.64 9.00 9.70
C ARG A 16 3.77 8.06 8.87
N ASN A 17 2.76 7.44 9.48
CA ASN A 17 1.85 6.52 8.80
C ASN A 17 0.96 7.23 7.78
N SER A 18 0.41 8.41 8.09
CA SER A 18 -0.39 9.19 7.14
C SER A 18 0.45 9.63 5.93
N THR A 19 1.69 10.05 6.18
CA THR A 19 2.66 10.39 5.12
C THR A 19 3.00 9.18 4.26
N LEU A 20 3.15 8.00 4.88
CA LEU A 20 3.50 6.77 4.19
C LEU A 20 2.35 6.23 3.33
N VAL A 21 1.12 6.25 3.84
CA VAL A 21 -0.09 5.93 3.05
C VAL A 21 -0.22 6.89 1.87
N GLY A 22 0.02 8.20 2.09
CA GLY A 22 0.08 9.18 1.01
C GLY A 22 1.12 8.84 -0.07
N ARG A 23 2.33 8.41 0.33
CA ARG A 23 3.38 7.99 -0.61
C ARG A 23 2.98 6.77 -1.43
N PHE A 24 2.30 5.79 -0.85
CA PHE A 24 1.77 4.65 -1.61
C PHE A 24 0.79 5.07 -2.70
N LEU A 25 -0.15 5.96 -2.36
CA LEU A 25 -1.14 6.45 -3.32
C LEU A 25 -0.50 7.22 -4.49
N THR A 26 0.70 7.76 -4.30
CA THR A 26 1.44 8.47 -5.34
C THR A 26 2.22 7.57 -6.30
N ILE A 27 2.49 6.30 -5.96
CA ILE A 27 3.26 5.44 -6.87
C ILE A 27 2.36 4.98 -8.01
N LYS A 28 2.87 5.18 -9.22
CA LYS A 28 2.24 4.69 -10.45
C LYS A 28 3.17 3.73 -11.17
N GLN A 29 2.57 2.80 -11.90
CA GLN A 29 3.27 1.90 -12.80
C GLN A 29 3.67 2.67 -14.06
N GLU A 30 4.87 3.23 -14.05
CA GLU A 30 5.45 3.98 -15.19
C GLU A 30 6.23 3.07 -16.16
N ALA A 31 6.56 1.84 -15.75
CA ALA A 31 7.38 0.89 -16.50
C ALA A 31 6.77 -0.53 -16.43
N THR A 32 7.61 -1.55 -16.27
CA THR A 32 7.14 -2.94 -16.13
C THR A 32 6.45 -3.18 -14.79
N VAL A 33 5.54 -4.16 -14.77
CA VAL A 33 4.85 -4.62 -13.54
C VAL A 33 5.87 -5.06 -12.48
N GLU A 34 6.95 -5.73 -12.89
CA GLU A 34 8.01 -6.15 -11.98
C GLU A 34 8.70 -4.97 -11.28
N LYS A 35 9.05 -3.91 -12.03
CA LYS A 35 9.66 -2.71 -11.44
C LYS A 35 8.69 -1.99 -10.51
N TYR A 36 7.41 -1.95 -10.86
CA TYR A 36 6.36 -1.39 -10.01
C TYR A 36 6.22 -2.19 -8.70
N ARG A 37 6.10 -3.51 -8.79
CA ARG A 37 6.02 -4.42 -7.64
C ARG A 37 7.23 -4.26 -6.71
N ASN A 38 8.45 -4.21 -7.26
CA ASN A 38 9.66 -4.00 -6.45
C ASN A 38 9.65 -2.64 -5.71
N ARG A 39 9.08 -1.57 -6.31
CA ARG A 39 8.90 -0.28 -5.62
C ARG A 39 7.85 -0.38 -4.51
N PHE A 40 6.75 -1.10 -4.76
CA PHE A 40 5.67 -1.34 -3.81
C PHE A 40 6.15 -2.16 -2.60
N ASP A 41 6.85 -3.27 -2.84
CA ASP A 41 7.37 -4.18 -1.81
C ASP A 41 8.32 -3.45 -0.83
N LYS A 42 9.14 -2.51 -1.34
CA LYS A 42 10.03 -1.67 -0.51
C LYS A 42 9.29 -0.75 0.45
N LEU A 43 8.05 -0.40 0.14
CA LEU A 43 7.20 0.40 1.02
C LEU A 43 6.25 -0.46 1.84
N LEU A 44 6.08 -1.74 1.50
CA LEU A 44 5.20 -2.67 2.20
C LEU A 44 5.63 -2.88 3.65
N ALA A 45 6.94 -3.03 3.89
CA ALA A 45 7.50 -3.30 5.22
C ALA A 45 6.97 -2.35 6.31
N PRO A 46 6.94 -1.02 6.12
CA PRO A 46 6.39 -0.10 7.12
C PRO A 46 4.85 0.00 7.17
N VAL A 47 4.09 -0.61 6.25
CA VAL A 47 2.60 -0.67 6.26
C VAL A 47 2.02 -2.07 6.41
N ALA A 48 2.84 -3.08 6.72
CA ALA A 48 2.40 -4.48 6.79
C ALA A 48 1.31 -4.75 7.86
N PHE A 49 1.05 -3.79 8.74
CA PHE A 49 -0.04 -3.84 9.72
C PHE A 49 -1.43 -3.48 9.13
N LEU A 50 -1.48 -2.97 7.89
CA LEU A 50 -2.73 -2.68 7.20
C LEU A 50 -3.43 -3.97 6.78
N GLN A 51 -4.76 -3.90 6.68
CA GLN A 51 -5.56 -5.02 6.18
C GLN A 51 -5.19 -5.34 4.74
N ILE A 52 -5.20 -6.63 4.39
CA ILE A 52 -4.83 -7.10 3.04
C ILE A 52 -5.66 -6.43 1.94
N VAL A 53 -6.95 -6.20 2.19
CA VAL A 53 -7.88 -5.52 1.27
C VAL A 53 -7.41 -4.09 0.96
N LEU A 54 -6.91 -3.35 1.95
CA LEU A 54 -6.38 -2.00 1.74
C LEU A 54 -5.06 -2.04 0.97
N LEU A 55 -4.19 -3.03 1.24
CA LEU A 55 -2.94 -3.21 0.50
C LEU A 55 -3.21 -3.54 -0.97
N GLU A 56 -4.20 -4.40 -1.23
CA GLU A 56 -4.68 -4.70 -2.59
C GLU A 56 -5.22 -3.45 -3.27
N GLU A 57 -6.09 -2.68 -2.62
CA GLU A 57 -6.64 -1.44 -3.19
C GLU A 57 -5.55 -0.41 -3.49
N MET A 58 -4.57 -0.25 -2.59
CA MET A 58 -3.41 0.63 -2.77
C MET A 58 -2.53 0.18 -3.94
N PHE A 59 -2.31 -1.13 -4.07
CA PHE A 59 -1.57 -1.72 -5.20
C PHE A 59 -2.31 -1.49 -6.52
N MET A 60 -3.60 -1.83 -6.55
CA MET A 60 -4.46 -1.63 -7.70
C MET A 60 -4.46 -0.16 -8.12
N ASN A 61 -4.56 0.78 -7.18
CA ASN A 61 -4.56 2.20 -7.47
C ASN A 61 -3.32 2.71 -8.20
N GLY A 62 -2.18 2.04 -8.04
CA GLY A 62 -0.94 2.38 -8.72
C GLY A 62 -0.75 1.72 -10.09
N LEU A 63 -1.54 0.70 -10.45
CA LEU A 63 -1.44 0.05 -11.76
C LEU A 63 -1.82 0.98 -12.91
N SER A 64 -1.28 0.68 -14.09
CA SER A 64 -1.67 1.38 -15.31
C SER A 64 -3.15 1.15 -15.63
N PRO A 65 -3.83 2.11 -16.28
CA PRO A 65 -5.26 1.98 -16.59
C PRO A 65 -5.61 0.71 -17.40
N TRP A 66 -4.73 0.31 -18.32
CA TRP A 66 -4.91 -0.91 -19.11
C TRP A 66 -4.90 -2.17 -18.22
N LEU A 67 -3.93 -2.28 -17.29
CA LEU A 67 -3.86 -3.42 -16.38
C LEU A 67 -5.00 -3.43 -15.36
N LYS A 68 -5.44 -2.27 -14.87
CA LYS A 68 -6.65 -2.18 -14.03
C LYS A 68 -7.87 -2.75 -14.74
N SER A 69 -8.07 -2.34 -15.99
CA SER A 69 -9.17 -2.85 -16.81
C SER A 69 -9.08 -4.36 -17.02
N GLU A 70 -7.88 -4.92 -17.16
CA GLU A 70 -7.69 -6.37 -17.31
C GLU A 70 -8.01 -7.12 -16.00
N VAL A 71 -7.58 -6.61 -14.84
CA VAL A 71 -7.90 -7.20 -13.54
C VAL A 71 -9.39 -7.08 -13.19
N GLU A 72 -10.06 -5.99 -13.54
CA GLU A 72 -11.51 -5.82 -13.32
C GLU A 72 -12.35 -6.74 -14.22
N THR A 73 -11.82 -7.14 -15.37
CA THR A 73 -12.52 -7.98 -16.35
C THR A 73 -12.22 -9.46 -16.19
N LEU A 74 -11.11 -9.81 -15.55
CA LEU A 74 -10.70 -11.19 -15.31
C LEU A 74 -11.14 -11.65 -13.92
N GLU A 75 -11.95 -12.71 -13.83
CA GLU A 75 -12.13 -13.41 -12.56
C GLU A 75 -10.76 -13.96 -12.10
N PRO A 76 -10.38 -13.82 -10.82
CA PRO A 76 -9.12 -14.35 -10.32
C PRO A 76 -9.11 -15.88 -10.47
N LEU A 77 -8.28 -16.37 -11.39
CA LEU A 77 -8.04 -17.80 -11.57
C LEU A 77 -7.26 -18.32 -10.35
N GLY A 78 -7.97 -18.86 -9.37
CA GLY A 78 -7.38 -19.67 -8.30
C GLY A 78 -7.59 -19.20 -6.87
N TRP A 79 -8.50 -18.26 -6.60
CA TRP A 79 -8.93 -18.00 -5.22
C TRP A 79 -10.18 -18.83 -4.91
N PRO A 80 -10.19 -19.64 -3.81
CA PRO A 80 -11.38 -20.40 -3.47
C PRO A 80 -12.53 -19.44 -3.21
N LYS A 81 -13.63 -19.62 -3.96
CA LYS A 81 -14.87 -18.89 -3.72
C LYS A 81 -15.36 -19.30 -2.33
N LEU A 82 -15.50 -18.31 -1.43
CA LEU A 82 -16.17 -18.47 -0.13
C LEU A 82 -17.64 -18.83 -0.33
#